data_AF-A0A2D6WTK8-F1
#
_entry.id   AF-A0A2D6WTK8-F1
#
_cell.length_a   1.000
_cell.length_b   1.000
_cell.length_c   1.000
_cell.angle_alpha   90.00
_cell.angle_beta   90.00
_cell.angle_gamma   90.00
#
_symmetry.space_group_name_H-M   'P 1'
#
loop_
_entity.id
_entity.type
_entity.pdbx_description
1 polymer ?
#
loop_
_entity_poly.entity_id
_entity_poly.type
_entity_poly.pdbx_seq_one_letter_code
_entity_poly.pdbx_strand_id
1 'polypeptide(L)'
;MMGELSRYRSLVNVMQPLLQPQQLQQVPLTPVPNQLAVWKASTPWQTVRSMLGLVIVCFFISQIAVFIVAGYIDGDMNGTIGPFDPLISFLGGVCLAPFLMLFFFLRRPKLTHTVQAYPSTTGSQFHALAGGAVVRSPGPTVVQHHLFRSTAPLEMPRPKHLWLLFILGVGVSTLCLLPLTIFGVNALTLLLAVAIVLPAWLIGFSTPVFAWWSIPSRHMGIHISRRDAEWILAAGMLSTVPAIVINSLISPILVSMVGLDAAATGTLGEGMILFLSAPIGEEISKMLAVLALSHLIISPKHGFYVGSTVGLGFALLENAMYISMALASDYSSIAYFFTATLRGLSSVPGHAMWTGLSGYAIGCWLAKGNRLPSLSGTSYISEDADATWVLYDKQGRAVPNTTWNTLPSQRMAKLLNRHRKHAWPMPQTIAGGLFLAILGHALWNGSSWGVGMLLADSDTLLAVFLQLAWLLVMVVGLWVCILRWLPTIVLEAKNQH
;
A
#
# COMPACT_ATOMS: atom_id res chain seq x y z
N MET A 1 -65.13 53.89 56.46
CA MET A 1 -64.40 53.56 55.21
C MET A 1 -64.79 52.12 54.87
N MET A 2 -65.70 51.86 53.92
CA MET A 2 -65.39 51.66 52.49
C MET A 2 -64.20 50.70 52.33
N GLY A 3 -64.24 49.52 51.72
CA GLY A 3 -65.23 48.71 51.00
C GLY A 3 -64.51 47.38 50.66
N GLU A 4 -65.16 46.24 50.88
CA GLU A 4 -65.54 45.26 49.84
C GLU A 4 -64.50 44.22 49.36
N LEU A 5 -64.93 42.94 49.46
CA LEU A 5 -64.78 41.85 48.49
C LEU A 5 -63.34 41.33 48.21
N SER A 6 -63.05 40.06 47.97
CA SER A 6 -63.77 38.80 47.88
C SER A 6 -62.70 37.74 47.56
N ARG A 7 -62.81 36.56 48.16
CA ARG A 7 -62.47 35.24 47.61
C ARG A 7 -61.29 35.14 46.63
N TYR A 8 -60.23 34.47 47.07
CA TYR A 8 -59.70 33.32 46.32
C TYR A 8 -59.21 32.27 47.32
N ARG A 9 -59.96 31.15 47.42
CA ARG A 9 -59.42 29.91 47.99
C ARG A 9 -58.24 29.52 47.11
N SER A 10 -57.07 29.32 47.70
CA SER A 10 -55.96 28.68 47.02
C SER A 10 -56.42 27.27 46.63
N LEU A 11 -56.78 27.09 45.36
CA LEU A 11 -56.68 25.79 44.73
C LEU A 11 -55.19 25.46 44.77
N VAL A 12 -54.80 24.70 45.79
CA VAL A 12 -53.57 23.92 45.77
C VAL A 12 -53.76 22.94 44.62
N ASN A 13 -53.43 23.39 43.40
CA ASN A 13 -53.10 22.48 42.35
C ASN A 13 -51.91 21.71 42.89
N VAL A 14 -52.19 20.44 43.20
CA VAL A 14 -51.20 19.39 43.42
C VAL A 14 -50.05 19.69 42.48
N MET A 15 -48.88 20.05 43.03
CA MET A 15 -47.65 20.01 42.27
C MET A 15 -47.62 18.62 41.65
N GLN A 16 -47.71 18.55 40.32
CA GLN A 16 -47.37 17.32 39.63
C GLN A 16 -46.05 16.85 40.25
N PRO A 17 -45.98 15.60 40.73
CA PRO A 17 -44.73 15.12 41.27
C PRO A 17 -43.68 15.41 40.21
N LEU A 18 -42.62 16.11 40.61
CA LEU A 18 -41.41 16.26 39.81
C LEU A 18 -41.21 14.91 39.15
N LEU A 19 -41.40 14.85 37.83
CA LEU A 19 -41.12 13.67 37.03
C LEU A 19 -39.76 13.22 37.53
N GLN A 20 -39.71 12.10 38.24
CA GLN A 20 -38.46 11.51 38.66
C GLN A 20 -37.58 11.56 37.43
N PRO A 21 -36.35 12.14 37.49
CA PRO A 21 -35.49 12.18 36.32
C PRO A 21 -35.43 10.75 35.84
N GLN A 22 -36.09 10.49 34.70
CA GLN A 22 -36.23 9.15 34.18
C GLN A 22 -34.79 8.72 33.98
N GLN A 23 -34.31 7.81 34.84
CA GLN A 23 -32.92 7.37 34.79
C GLN A 23 -32.78 6.74 33.42
N LEU A 24 -32.23 7.51 32.48
CA LEU A 24 -32.04 7.06 31.13
C LEU A 24 -30.99 5.98 31.24
N GLN A 25 -31.46 4.73 31.24
CA GLN A 25 -30.60 3.58 31.33
C GLN A 25 -29.67 3.65 30.13
N GLN A 26 -28.38 3.81 30.41
CA GLN A 26 -27.38 3.87 29.36
C GLN A 26 -27.36 2.53 28.66
N VAL A 27 -27.61 2.54 27.36
CA VAL A 27 -27.48 1.34 26.52
C VAL A 27 -25.99 0.99 26.47
N PRO A 28 -25.58 -0.21 26.90
CA PRO A 28 -24.20 -0.65 26.83
C PRO A 28 -23.81 -1.07 25.43
N LEU A 29 -22.51 -1.01 25.13
CA LEU A 29 -21.96 -1.49 23.86
C LEU A 29 -22.20 -3.00 23.72
N THR A 30 -22.81 -3.39 22.60
CA THR A 30 -23.09 -4.78 22.27
C THR A 30 -22.04 -5.33 21.29
N PRO A 31 -21.74 -6.66 21.31
CA PRO A 31 -20.79 -7.26 20.37
C PRO A 31 -21.30 -7.14 18.93
N VAL A 32 -20.37 -6.97 17.98
CA VAL A 32 -20.70 -6.77 16.56
C VAL A 32 -21.33 -8.05 15.98
N PRO A 33 -22.48 -7.99 15.29
CA PRO A 33 -23.07 -9.16 14.65
C PRO A 33 -22.15 -9.76 13.58
N ASN A 34 -22.12 -11.09 13.46
CA ASN A 34 -21.20 -11.84 12.59
C ASN A 34 -21.30 -11.53 11.07
N GLN A 35 -22.29 -10.74 10.63
CA GLN A 35 -22.53 -10.38 9.23
C GLN A 35 -22.83 -8.87 9.04
N LEU A 36 -22.53 -8.03 10.03
CA LEU A 36 -22.77 -6.60 9.90
C LEU A 36 -21.68 -5.96 9.02
N ALA A 37 -21.99 -5.72 7.75
CA ALA A 37 -21.16 -4.94 6.85
C ALA A 37 -21.80 -3.57 6.59
N VAL A 38 -21.14 -2.49 7.04
CA VAL A 38 -21.64 -1.13 6.85
C VAL A 38 -20.70 -0.35 5.96
N TRP A 39 -21.28 0.16 4.88
CA TRP A 39 -20.56 0.85 3.82
C TRP A 39 -20.88 2.33 3.87
N LYS A 40 -19.85 3.15 3.67
CA LYS A 40 -19.99 4.58 3.48
C LYS A 40 -19.48 4.92 2.10
N ALA A 41 -20.25 5.71 1.36
CA ALA A 41 -19.80 6.25 0.08
C ALA A 41 -18.45 6.96 0.27
N SER A 42 -17.43 6.51 -0.47
CA SER A 42 -16.11 7.12 -0.52
C SER A 42 -15.75 7.51 -1.95
N THR A 43 -14.74 8.35 -2.10
CA THR A 43 -14.21 8.65 -3.43
C THR A 43 -12.97 7.79 -3.71
N PRO A 44 -12.79 7.29 -4.94
CA PRO A 44 -11.61 6.49 -5.29
C PRO A 44 -10.27 7.22 -5.05
N TRP A 45 -10.26 8.56 -5.16
CA TRP A 45 -9.06 9.39 -4.93
C TRP A 45 -8.70 9.55 -3.45
N GLN A 46 -9.64 9.26 -2.53
CA GLN A 46 -9.36 9.33 -1.10
C GLN A 46 -8.29 8.31 -0.70
N THR A 47 -8.32 7.11 -1.29
CA THR A 47 -7.31 6.06 -1.08
C THR A 47 -5.93 6.56 -1.49
N VAL A 48 -5.81 7.12 -2.71
CA VAL A 48 -4.54 7.66 -3.25
C VAL A 48 -3.97 8.75 -2.34
N ARG A 49 -4.80 9.72 -1.93
CA ARG A 49 -4.35 10.82 -1.05
C ARG A 49 -3.90 10.33 0.32
N SER A 50 -4.64 9.37 0.91
CA SER A 50 -4.29 8.77 2.19
C SER A 50 -2.93 8.06 2.12
N MET A 51 -2.72 7.30 1.04
CA MET A 51 -1.47 6.56 0.82
C MET A 51 -0.28 7.46 0.51
N LEU A 52 -0.44 8.53 -0.26
CA LEU A 52 0.65 9.48 -0.53
C LEU A 52 1.26 10.05 0.76
N GLY A 53 0.42 10.44 1.72
CA GLY A 53 0.91 10.94 3.01
C GLY A 53 1.71 9.87 3.77
N LEU A 54 1.24 8.62 3.74
CA LEU A 54 1.93 7.50 4.40
C LEU A 54 3.26 7.15 3.72
N VAL A 55 3.33 7.25 2.39
CA VAL A 55 4.57 6.98 1.62
C VAL A 55 5.67 7.94 2.03
N ILE A 56 5.38 9.23 2.13
CA ILE A 56 6.36 10.25 2.55
C ILE A 56 6.90 9.92 3.95
N VAL A 57 6.03 9.55 4.88
CA VAL A 57 6.43 9.17 6.24
C VAL A 57 7.31 7.92 6.23
N CYS A 58 6.91 6.88 5.47
CA CYS A 58 7.68 5.65 5.38
C CYS A 58 9.03 5.84 4.65
N PHE A 59 9.09 6.77 3.68
CA PHE A 59 10.33 7.15 3.02
C PHE A 59 11.35 7.66 4.04
N PHE A 60 10.99 8.66 4.85
CA PHE A 60 11.90 9.16 5.89
C PHE A 60 12.24 8.10 6.95
N ILE A 61 11.27 7.26 7.35
CA ILE A 61 11.56 6.12 8.24
C ILE A 61 12.63 5.22 7.63
N SER A 62 12.50 4.85 6.35
CA SER A 62 13.45 3.97 5.67
C SER A 62 14.85 4.58 5.57
N GLN A 63 14.96 5.87 5.23
CA GLN A 63 16.25 6.53 5.09
C GLN A 63 16.95 6.73 6.44
N ILE A 64 16.22 7.18 7.46
CA ILE A 64 16.80 7.49 8.78
C ILE A 64 17.17 6.22 9.54
N ALA A 65 16.40 5.14 9.39
CA ALA A 65 16.68 3.87 10.06
C ALA A 65 18.07 3.28 9.70
N VAL A 66 18.55 3.52 8.48
CA VAL A 66 19.87 3.07 8.03
C VAL A 66 20.97 3.73 8.85
N PHE A 67 20.90 5.04 9.11
CA PHE A 67 21.88 5.75 9.92
C PHE A 67 21.97 5.19 11.35
N ILE A 68 20.85 4.75 11.92
CA ILE A 68 20.86 4.11 13.24
C ILE A 68 21.71 2.85 13.20
N VAL A 69 21.50 1.98 12.21
CA VAL A 69 22.27 0.73 12.08
C VAL A 69 23.73 1.00 11.72
N ALA A 70 23.98 1.97 10.83
CA ALA A 70 25.31 2.39 10.43
C ALA A 70 26.14 2.80 11.65
N GLY A 71 25.62 3.66 12.53
CA GLY A 71 26.34 4.06 13.75
C GLY A 71 26.73 2.89 14.66
N TYR A 72 26.01 1.76 14.64
CA TYR A 72 26.39 0.55 15.37
C TYR A 72 27.48 -0.29 14.69
N ILE A 73 27.53 -0.33 13.36
CA ILE A 73 28.27 -1.33 12.59
C ILE A 73 29.40 -0.72 11.74
N ASP A 74 29.16 0.43 11.12
CA ASP A 74 30.02 1.12 10.15
C ASP A 74 29.74 2.64 10.27
N GLY A 75 30.27 3.26 11.32
CA GLY A 75 29.95 4.64 11.69
C GLY A 75 30.51 5.67 10.73
N ASP A 76 31.61 5.39 10.03
CA ASP A 76 32.15 6.27 8.98
C ASP A 76 31.66 5.89 7.56
N MET A 77 30.82 4.85 7.44
CA MET A 77 30.19 4.37 6.21
C MET A 77 31.20 4.09 5.09
N ASN A 78 32.37 3.58 5.47
CA ASN A 78 33.44 3.29 4.52
C ASN A 78 33.37 1.86 3.95
N GLY A 79 32.36 1.07 4.35
CA GLY A 79 32.18 -0.31 3.93
C GLY A 79 33.09 -1.30 4.69
N THR A 80 33.57 -0.92 5.87
CA THR A 80 34.32 -1.79 6.79
C THR A 80 33.65 -1.80 8.18
N ILE A 81 33.97 -2.80 9.00
CA ILE A 81 33.39 -2.88 10.33
C ILE A 81 34.06 -1.86 11.25
N GLY A 82 33.23 -1.01 11.84
CA GLY A 82 33.64 0.08 12.71
C GLY A 82 34.11 1.31 11.93
N PRO A 83 34.30 2.45 12.63
CA PRO A 83 34.17 2.60 14.07
C PRO A 83 32.70 2.60 14.53
N PHE A 84 32.49 2.27 15.80
CA PHE A 84 31.20 2.50 16.45
C PHE A 84 30.99 4.00 16.66
N ASP A 85 29.93 4.56 16.08
CA ASP A 85 29.52 5.97 16.25
C ASP A 85 28.15 6.07 16.96
N PRO A 86 28.16 6.29 18.29
CA PRO A 86 26.93 6.45 19.06
C PRO A 86 26.20 7.77 18.74
N LEU A 87 26.89 8.79 18.24
CA LEU A 87 26.28 10.09 17.93
C LEU A 87 25.38 9.98 16.70
N ILE A 88 25.85 9.31 15.64
CA ILE A 88 25.02 9.05 14.44
C ILE A 88 23.78 8.23 14.84
N SER A 89 23.96 7.20 15.66
CA SER A 89 22.85 6.37 16.15
C SER A 89 21.83 7.18 16.97
N PHE A 90 22.32 8.03 17.87
CA PHE A 90 21.49 8.89 18.72
C PHE A 90 20.70 9.90 17.89
N LEU A 91 21.38 10.63 16.99
CA LEU A 91 20.74 11.62 16.11
C LEU A 91 19.74 10.95 15.17
N GLY A 92 20.07 9.80 14.61
CA GLY A 92 19.15 8.98 13.82
C GLY A 92 17.89 8.62 14.60
N GLY A 93 18.03 8.17 15.86
CA GLY A 93 16.90 7.87 16.74
C GLY A 93 16.00 9.08 17.02
N VAL A 94 16.60 10.24 17.34
CA VAL A 94 15.87 11.50 17.58
C VAL A 94 15.13 11.96 16.33
N CYS A 95 15.77 11.89 15.15
CA CYS A 95 15.16 12.26 13.88
C CYS A 95 14.07 11.27 13.44
N LEU A 96 14.19 9.98 13.78
CA LEU A 96 13.22 8.95 13.43
C LEU A 96 11.94 9.03 14.28
N ALA A 97 12.06 9.42 15.55
CA ALA A 97 10.96 9.50 16.51
C ALA A 97 9.71 10.25 16.01
N PRO A 98 9.78 11.49 15.46
CA PRO A 98 8.60 12.20 14.97
C PRO A 98 7.91 11.47 13.81
N PHE A 99 8.67 10.81 12.92
CA PHE A 99 8.09 10.05 11.81
C PHE A 99 7.41 8.77 12.28
N LEU A 100 7.97 8.07 13.28
CA LEU A 100 7.30 6.92 13.90
C LEU A 100 6.01 7.35 14.62
N MET A 101 6.04 8.44 15.38
CA MET A 101 4.85 9.00 16.02
C MET A 101 3.77 9.35 14.99
N LEU A 102 4.17 9.99 13.88
CA LEU A 102 3.28 10.34 12.78
C LEU A 102 2.74 9.09 12.07
N PHE A 103 3.57 8.08 11.83
CA PHE A 103 3.16 6.79 11.28
C PHE A 103 2.06 6.15 12.13
N PHE A 104 2.29 6.01 13.44
CA PHE A 104 1.30 5.42 14.35
C PHE A 104 0.04 6.28 14.43
N PHE A 105 0.15 7.61 14.39
CA PHE A 105 -0.99 8.52 14.35
C PHE A 105 -1.84 8.34 13.08
N LEU A 106 -1.21 8.30 11.90
CA LEU A 106 -1.89 8.10 10.61
C LEU A 106 -2.51 6.69 10.49
N ARG A 107 -1.93 5.69 11.15
CA ARG A 107 -2.42 4.29 11.15
C ARG A 107 -3.43 3.98 12.25
N ARG A 108 -3.85 4.96 13.08
CA ARG A 108 -4.87 4.73 14.12
C ARG A 108 -6.16 4.15 13.50
N PRO A 109 -6.76 3.12 14.11
CA PRO A 109 -7.97 2.52 13.58
C PRO A 109 -9.13 3.52 13.66
N LYS A 110 -9.76 3.79 12.51
CA LYS A 110 -11.02 4.54 12.48
C LYS A 110 -12.17 3.60 12.83
N LEU A 111 -12.81 3.87 13.96
CA LEU A 111 -13.95 3.11 14.44
C LEU A 111 -15.24 3.75 13.94
N THR A 112 -16.16 2.91 13.47
CA THR A 112 -17.52 3.29 13.09
C THR A 112 -18.43 2.88 14.22
N HIS A 113 -19.17 3.86 14.75
CA HIS A 113 -20.21 3.63 15.74
C HIS A 113 -21.55 3.51 15.01
N THR A 114 -22.20 2.36 15.15
CA THR A 114 -23.56 2.18 14.62
C THR A 114 -24.54 2.07 15.76
N VAL A 115 -25.71 2.66 15.54
CA VAL A 115 -26.83 2.62 16.46
C VAL A 115 -28.02 2.10 15.66
N GLN A 116 -28.54 0.96 16.07
CA GLN A 116 -29.68 0.29 15.44
C GLN A 116 -30.83 0.32 16.43
N ALA A 117 -32.00 0.74 15.97
CA ALA A 117 -33.22 0.78 16.76
C ALA A 117 -34.27 -0.10 16.08
N TYR A 118 -34.78 -1.10 16.81
CA TYR A 118 -35.79 -2.02 16.31
C TYR A 118 -37.10 -1.82 17.06
N PRO A 119 -38.25 -1.79 16.38
CA PRO A 119 -39.55 -1.77 17.05
C PRO A 119 -39.69 -2.99 17.97
N SER A 120 -40.08 -2.76 19.22
CA SER A 120 -40.34 -3.85 20.18
C SER A 120 -41.44 -3.43 21.15
N THR A 121 -42.37 -4.34 21.41
CA THR A 121 -43.46 -4.13 22.38
C THR A 121 -42.94 -3.98 23.82
N THR A 122 -41.74 -4.46 24.12
CA THR A 122 -41.07 -4.32 25.42
C THR A 122 -40.05 -3.18 25.47
N GLY A 123 -39.95 -2.38 24.40
CA GLY A 123 -38.98 -1.31 24.26
C GLY A 123 -39.37 0.01 24.95
N SER A 124 -38.47 1.00 24.91
CA SER A 124 -38.74 2.36 25.38
C SER A 124 -38.68 3.35 24.21
N GLN A 125 -39.18 4.57 24.41
CA GLN A 125 -39.07 5.66 23.42
C GLN A 125 -37.80 6.50 23.56
N PHE A 126 -37.12 6.39 24.71
CA PHE A 126 -35.94 7.20 25.03
C PHE A 126 -34.79 6.28 25.44
N HIS A 127 -33.67 6.40 24.72
CA HIS A 127 -32.48 5.60 24.96
C HIS A 127 -31.27 6.53 25.08
N ALA A 128 -30.58 6.53 26.23
CA ALA A 128 -29.31 7.22 26.36
C ALA A 128 -28.15 6.34 25.88
N LEU A 129 -27.25 6.94 25.12
CA LEU A 129 -26.02 6.31 24.65
C LEU A 129 -24.83 6.83 25.46
N ALA A 130 -23.77 6.02 25.52
CA ALA A 130 -22.47 6.45 26.01
C ALA A 130 -21.99 7.70 25.23
N GLY A 131 -21.57 8.75 25.96
CA GLY A 131 -21.15 10.03 25.38
C GLY A 131 -22.24 11.12 25.34
N GLY A 132 -23.39 10.90 25.97
CA GLY A 132 -24.41 11.93 26.18
C GLY A 132 -25.41 12.11 25.02
N ALA A 133 -25.34 11.26 24.00
CA ALA A 133 -26.33 11.24 22.92
C ALA A 133 -27.61 10.51 23.37
N VAL A 134 -28.78 10.97 22.90
CA VAL A 134 -30.08 10.36 23.20
C VAL A 134 -30.80 10.03 21.89
N VAL A 135 -31.28 8.79 21.76
CA VAL A 135 -32.14 8.36 20.66
C VAL A 135 -33.59 8.42 21.13
N ARG A 136 -34.39 9.21 20.40
CA ARG A 136 -35.84 9.29 20.61
C ARG A 136 -36.56 8.64 19.43
N SER A 137 -37.39 7.63 19.70
CA SER A 137 -38.19 6.94 18.69
C SER A 137 -39.68 7.29 18.81
N PRO A 138 -40.44 7.30 17.70
CA PRO A 138 -41.88 7.59 17.72
C PRO A 138 -42.73 6.48 18.36
N GLY A 139 -42.19 5.25 18.46
CA GLY A 139 -42.81 4.10 19.13
C GLY A 139 -41.80 3.39 20.05
N PRO A 140 -42.23 2.40 20.85
CA PRO A 140 -41.34 1.64 21.72
C PRO A 140 -40.33 0.85 20.87
N THR A 141 -39.04 1.07 21.13
CA THR A 141 -37.93 0.42 20.42
C THR A 141 -36.92 -0.16 21.40
N VAL A 142 -36.14 -1.13 20.95
CA VAL A 142 -34.91 -1.56 21.60
C VAL A 142 -33.75 -1.01 20.77
N VAL A 143 -32.85 -0.29 21.43
CA VAL A 143 -31.64 0.25 20.82
C VAL A 143 -30.45 -0.65 21.13
N GLN A 144 -29.69 -0.98 20.11
CA GLN A 144 -28.41 -1.66 20.20
C GLN A 144 -27.36 -0.82 19.49
N HIS A 145 -26.14 -0.81 20.01
CA HIS A 145 -25.08 -0.05 19.39
C HIS A 145 -23.74 -0.76 19.47
N HIS A 146 -23.01 -0.72 18.37
CA HIS A 146 -21.80 -1.49 18.18
C HIS A 146 -20.69 -0.60 17.67
N LEU A 147 -19.47 -0.86 18.12
CA LEU A 147 -18.26 -0.21 17.64
C LEU A 147 -17.45 -1.22 16.84
N PHE A 148 -17.31 -0.98 15.54
CA PHE A 148 -16.49 -1.84 14.68
C PHE A 148 -15.55 -1.01 13.81
N ARG A 149 -14.54 -1.67 13.25
CA ARG A 149 -13.59 -1.04 12.32
C ARG A 149 -14.27 -0.88 10.96
N SER A 150 -14.05 0.23 10.27
CA SER A 150 -14.63 0.44 8.94
C SER A 150 -14.28 -0.71 7.99
N THR A 151 -15.30 -1.30 7.36
CA THR A 151 -15.20 -2.38 6.38
C THR A 151 -15.36 -1.89 4.94
N ALA A 152 -15.21 -0.57 4.72
CA ALA A 152 -15.33 0.01 3.39
C ALA A 152 -14.35 -0.66 2.42
N PRO A 153 -14.80 -1.03 1.21
CA PRO A 153 -13.98 -1.70 0.22
C PRO A 153 -12.83 -0.82 -0.24
N LEU A 154 -11.80 -1.47 -0.77
CA LEU A 154 -10.80 -0.76 -1.55
C LEU A 154 -11.45 -0.22 -2.85
N GLU A 155 -11.47 1.10 -2.98
CA GLU A 155 -11.84 1.80 -4.20
C GLU A 155 -10.60 2.49 -4.79
N MET A 156 -10.27 2.14 -6.03
CA MET A 156 -9.14 2.73 -6.76
C MET A 156 -9.64 3.50 -7.99
N PRO A 157 -9.01 4.61 -8.39
CA PRO A 157 -9.32 5.28 -9.66
C PRO A 157 -9.18 4.33 -10.85
N ARG A 158 -9.77 4.69 -12.00
CA ARG A 158 -9.62 3.87 -13.22
C ARG A 158 -8.16 3.89 -13.67
N PRO A 159 -7.58 2.74 -14.09
CA PRO A 159 -6.19 2.69 -14.57
C PRO A 159 -5.89 3.76 -15.63
N LYS A 160 -6.84 4.01 -16.54
CA LYS A 160 -6.71 5.05 -17.58
C LYS A 160 -6.42 6.44 -17.04
N HIS A 161 -7.08 6.85 -15.96
CA HIS A 161 -6.88 8.18 -15.38
C HIS A 161 -5.52 8.29 -14.69
N LEU A 162 -5.05 7.22 -14.06
CA LEU A 162 -3.74 7.17 -13.42
C LEU A 162 -2.62 7.18 -14.46
N TRP A 163 -2.72 6.40 -15.53
CA TRP A 163 -1.75 6.44 -16.63
C TRP A 163 -1.73 7.79 -17.36
N LEU A 164 -2.90 8.42 -17.55
CA LEU A 164 -2.97 9.76 -18.13
C LEU A 164 -2.27 10.79 -17.23
N LEU A 165 -2.52 10.74 -15.92
CA LEU A 165 -1.85 11.60 -14.93
C LEU A 165 -0.33 11.39 -14.97
N PHE A 166 0.13 10.14 -15.08
CA PHE A 166 1.55 9.82 -15.17
C PHE A 166 2.18 10.37 -16.46
N ILE A 167 1.60 10.08 -17.63
CA ILE A 167 2.16 10.50 -18.93
C ILE A 167 2.17 12.02 -19.04
N LEU A 168 1.05 12.68 -18.74
CA LEU A 168 0.98 14.14 -18.79
C LEU A 168 1.86 14.79 -17.73
N GLY A 169 1.86 14.26 -16.51
CA GLY A 169 2.65 14.81 -15.43
C GLY A 169 4.16 14.68 -15.67
N VAL A 170 4.63 13.50 -16.12
CA VAL A 170 6.03 13.32 -16.52
C VAL A 170 6.39 14.22 -17.70
N GLY A 171 5.55 14.29 -18.73
CA GLY A 171 5.79 15.14 -19.91
C GLY A 171 5.87 16.63 -19.56
N VAL A 172 4.90 17.15 -18.82
CA VAL A 172 4.87 18.56 -18.39
C VAL A 172 6.04 18.87 -17.47
N SER A 173 6.33 18.04 -16.46
CA SER A 173 7.47 18.24 -15.57
C SER A 173 8.80 18.24 -16.34
N THR A 174 8.96 17.33 -17.30
CA THR A 174 10.16 17.27 -18.15
C THR A 174 10.32 18.56 -18.95
N LEU A 175 9.26 19.04 -19.61
CA LEU A 175 9.27 20.28 -20.37
C LEU A 175 9.58 21.50 -19.49
N CYS A 176 9.05 21.55 -18.27
CA CYS A 176 9.32 22.64 -17.33
C CYS A 176 10.74 22.59 -16.76
N LEU A 177 11.35 21.41 -16.62
CA LEU A 177 12.73 21.26 -16.14
C LEU A 177 13.76 21.44 -17.27
N LEU A 178 13.35 21.31 -18.54
CA LEU A 178 14.25 21.38 -19.69
C LEU A 178 15.05 22.71 -19.77
N PRO A 179 14.46 23.90 -19.48
CA PRO A 179 15.23 25.15 -19.43
C PRO A 179 16.38 25.12 -18.42
N LEU A 180 16.23 24.45 -17.28
CA LEU A 180 17.31 24.30 -16.30
C LEU A 180 18.48 23.48 -16.89
N THR A 181 18.17 22.44 -17.65
CA THR A 181 19.16 21.57 -18.29
C THR A 181 19.87 22.25 -19.46
N ILE A 182 19.17 23.07 -20.25
CA ILE A 182 19.73 23.72 -21.45
C ILE A 182 20.48 25.01 -21.11
N PHE A 183 19.88 25.87 -20.27
CA PHE A 183 20.39 27.22 -20.01
C PHE A 183 21.18 27.31 -18.70
N GLY A 184 21.28 26.22 -17.94
CA GLY A 184 21.90 26.19 -16.63
C GLY A 184 21.12 26.95 -15.56
N VAL A 185 21.74 27.06 -14.39
CA VAL A 185 21.15 27.68 -13.21
C VAL A 185 21.09 29.20 -13.38
N ASN A 186 19.87 29.74 -13.39
CA ASN A 186 19.57 31.16 -13.30
C ASN A 186 18.32 31.36 -12.42
N ALA A 187 18.00 32.60 -12.06
CA ALA A 187 16.90 32.88 -11.13
C ALA A 187 15.55 32.30 -11.60
N LEU A 188 15.28 32.35 -12.91
CA LEU A 188 14.04 31.85 -13.50
C LEU A 188 14.00 30.32 -13.53
N THR A 189 15.08 29.67 -13.97
CA THR A 189 15.18 28.20 -14.05
C THR A 189 15.16 27.57 -12.67
N LEU A 190 15.79 28.20 -11.68
CA LEU A 190 15.74 27.77 -10.28
C LEU A 190 14.33 27.89 -9.69
N LEU A 191 13.64 29.01 -9.92
CA LEU A 191 12.27 29.20 -9.44
C LEU A 191 11.32 28.18 -10.06
N LEU A 192 11.45 27.94 -11.37
CA LEU A 192 10.67 26.94 -12.09
C LEU A 192 10.97 25.53 -11.58
N ALA A 193 12.24 25.20 -11.33
CA ALA A 193 12.63 23.92 -10.77
C ALA A 193 12.05 23.69 -9.37
N VAL A 194 12.18 24.66 -8.45
CA VAL A 194 11.61 24.55 -7.10
C VAL A 194 10.09 24.34 -7.13
N ALA A 195 9.37 25.01 -8.04
CA ALA A 195 7.93 24.86 -8.18
C ALA A 195 7.51 23.48 -8.71
N ILE A 196 8.36 22.83 -9.52
CA ILE A 196 8.00 21.62 -10.27
C ILE A 196 8.61 20.35 -9.67
N VAL A 197 9.75 20.42 -8.98
CA VAL A 197 10.46 19.24 -8.45
C VAL A 197 9.58 18.41 -7.52
N LEU A 198 8.87 19.04 -6.57
CA LEU A 198 8.02 18.29 -5.64
C LEU A 198 6.81 17.62 -6.35
N PRO A 199 6.04 18.33 -7.20
CA PRO A 199 5.02 17.68 -8.03
C PRO A 199 5.57 16.57 -8.94
N ALA A 200 6.71 16.80 -9.61
CA ALA A 200 7.36 15.83 -10.48
C ALA A 200 7.75 14.57 -9.70
N TRP A 201 8.37 14.75 -8.53
CA TRP A 201 8.72 13.65 -7.65
C TRP A 201 7.50 12.82 -7.27
N LEU A 202 6.46 13.47 -6.73
CA LEU A 202 5.21 12.79 -6.33
C LEU A 202 4.56 12.03 -7.49
N ILE A 203 4.47 12.64 -8.66
CA ILE A 203 3.86 12.00 -9.84
C ILE A 203 4.71 10.81 -10.30
N GLY A 204 6.02 11.01 -10.42
CA GLY A 204 6.97 10.04 -10.94
C GLY A 204 7.03 8.76 -10.12
N PHE A 205 7.11 8.86 -8.78
CA PHE A 205 7.25 7.65 -7.96
C PHE A 205 5.91 6.94 -7.70
N SER A 206 4.82 7.69 -7.50
CA SER A 206 3.57 7.13 -6.93
C SER A 206 2.54 6.70 -7.97
N THR A 207 2.36 7.51 -9.02
CA THR A 207 1.30 7.30 -10.01
C THR A 207 1.40 5.96 -10.73
N PRO A 208 2.58 5.49 -11.19
CA PRO A 208 2.66 4.20 -11.87
C PRO A 208 2.35 3.05 -10.92
N VAL A 209 2.77 3.12 -9.65
CA VAL A 209 2.42 2.10 -8.65
C VAL A 209 0.92 2.03 -8.44
N PHE A 210 0.24 3.16 -8.26
CA PHE A 210 -1.23 3.17 -8.14
C PHE A 210 -1.92 2.69 -9.42
N ALA A 211 -1.37 3.02 -10.59
CA ALA A 211 -1.90 2.54 -11.87
C ALA A 211 -1.82 1.02 -11.95
N TRP A 212 -0.68 0.43 -11.60
CA TRP A 212 -0.48 -1.02 -11.54
C TRP A 212 -1.36 -1.67 -10.48
N TRP A 213 -1.44 -1.10 -9.28
CA TRP A 213 -2.29 -1.62 -8.20
C TRP A 213 -3.79 -1.59 -8.52
N SER A 214 -4.22 -0.62 -9.33
CA SER A 214 -5.62 -0.51 -9.76
C SER A 214 -6.09 -1.68 -10.65
N ILE A 215 -5.18 -2.42 -11.28
CA ILE A 215 -5.50 -3.54 -12.17
C ILE A 215 -5.93 -4.79 -11.38
N PRO A 216 -5.08 -5.39 -10.50
CA PRO A 216 -5.44 -6.58 -9.75
C PRO A 216 -6.60 -6.33 -8.79
N SER A 217 -6.67 -5.15 -8.16
CA SER A 217 -7.79 -4.76 -7.28
C SER A 217 -9.15 -4.72 -7.99
N ARG A 218 -9.18 -4.55 -9.32
CA ARG A 218 -10.41 -4.51 -10.13
C ARG A 218 -10.72 -5.80 -10.88
N HIS A 219 -9.70 -6.64 -11.14
CA HIS A 219 -9.82 -7.75 -12.08
C HIS A 219 -9.59 -9.13 -11.48
N MET A 220 -9.10 -9.22 -10.25
CA MET A 220 -8.90 -10.51 -9.59
C MET A 220 -10.15 -11.02 -8.85
N GLY A 221 -11.24 -10.26 -8.70
CA GLY A 221 -12.41 -10.74 -7.96
C GLY A 221 -12.15 -10.94 -6.46
N ILE A 222 -11.22 -10.19 -5.88
CA ILE A 222 -10.88 -10.25 -4.45
C ILE A 222 -11.52 -9.05 -3.76
N HIS A 223 -12.30 -9.32 -2.71
CA HIS A 223 -12.89 -8.29 -1.86
C HIS A 223 -11.97 -8.06 -0.65
N ILE A 224 -11.37 -6.87 -0.58
CA ILE A 224 -10.53 -6.47 0.54
C ILE A 224 -10.97 -5.10 1.06
N SER A 225 -10.95 -4.93 2.38
CA SER A 225 -11.20 -3.63 2.99
C SER A 225 -10.07 -2.65 2.61
N ARG A 226 -10.40 -1.37 2.46
CA ARG A 226 -9.38 -0.33 2.21
C ARG A 226 -8.28 -0.39 3.26
N ARG A 227 -8.65 -0.52 4.52
CA ARG A 227 -7.70 -0.54 5.64
C ARG A 227 -6.66 -1.66 5.50
N ASP A 228 -7.11 -2.86 5.17
CA ASP A 228 -6.24 -4.03 5.04
C ASP A 228 -5.35 -3.88 3.81
N ALA A 229 -5.91 -3.42 2.69
CA ALA A 229 -5.16 -3.10 1.49
C ALA A 229 -4.05 -2.05 1.75
N GLU A 230 -4.38 -0.99 2.49
CA GLU A 230 -3.39 0.02 2.92
C GLU A 230 -2.33 -0.57 3.87
N TRP A 231 -2.69 -1.52 4.75
CA TRP A 231 -1.73 -2.20 5.63
C TRP A 231 -0.77 -3.09 4.84
N ILE A 232 -1.27 -3.80 3.82
CA ILE A 232 -0.43 -4.63 2.94
C ILE A 232 0.58 -3.76 2.21
N LEU A 233 0.13 -2.64 1.64
CA LEU A 233 1.00 -1.68 0.96
C LEU A 233 2.03 -1.07 1.93
N ALA A 234 1.61 -0.74 3.15
CA ALA A 234 2.49 -0.22 4.20
C ALA A 234 3.53 -1.24 4.66
N ALA A 235 3.19 -2.52 4.76
CA ALA A 235 4.14 -3.57 5.09
C ALA A 235 5.22 -3.70 4.00
N GLY A 236 4.84 -3.56 2.73
CA GLY A 236 5.78 -3.45 1.62
C GLY A 236 6.75 -2.28 1.77
N MET A 237 6.25 -1.09 2.09
CA MET A 237 7.10 0.08 2.37
C MET A 237 8.04 -0.17 3.55
N LEU A 238 7.55 -0.71 4.67
CA LEU A 238 8.38 -0.99 5.84
C LEU A 238 9.42 -2.11 5.59
N SER A 239 9.14 -3.05 4.68
CA SER A 239 10.11 -4.10 4.31
C SER A 239 11.35 -3.55 3.58
N THR A 240 11.34 -2.29 3.16
CA THR A 240 12.53 -1.62 2.62
C THR A 240 13.58 -1.34 3.70
N VAL A 241 13.19 -1.17 4.97
CA VAL A 241 14.13 -0.90 6.07
C VAL A 241 15.18 -2.00 6.18
N PRO A 242 14.82 -3.29 6.39
CA PRO A 242 15.82 -4.35 6.45
C PRO A 242 16.55 -4.53 5.11
N ALA A 243 15.88 -4.29 3.97
CA ALA A 243 16.52 -4.42 2.66
C ALA A 243 17.63 -3.39 2.42
N ILE A 244 17.39 -2.11 2.74
CA ILE A 244 18.41 -1.06 2.58
C ILE A 244 19.55 -1.28 3.58
N VAL A 245 19.25 -1.72 4.81
CA VAL A 245 20.30 -2.10 5.77
C VAL A 245 21.19 -3.22 5.20
N ILE A 246 20.59 -4.24 4.59
CA ILE A 246 21.35 -5.31 3.94
C ILE A 246 22.18 -4.74 2.78
N ASN A 247 21.55 -4.00 1.87
CA ASN A 247 22.17 -3.61 0.60
C ASN A 247 23.23 -2.50 0.76
N SER A 248 23.03 -1.59 1.71
CA SER A 248 23.85 -0.39 1.89
C SER A 248 24.85 -0.47 3.03
N LEU A 249 24.73 -1.44 3.96
CA LEU A 249 25.67 -1.60 5.07
C LEU A 249 26.27 -3.00 5.10
N ILE A 250 25.44 -4.04 5.24
CA ILE A 250 25.93 -5.41 5.42
C ILE A 250 26.66 -5.90 4.16
N SER A 251 26.12 -5.62 2.98
CA SER A 251 26.67 -6.13 1.71
C SER A 251 28.02 -5.51 1.35
N PRO A 252 28.19 -4.17 1.40
CA PRO A 252 29.52 -3.56 1.19
C PRO A 252 30.59 -4.14 2.11
N ILE A 253 30.27 -4.36 3.39
CA ILE A 253 31.18 -4.99 4.36
C ILE A 253 31.55 -6.42 3.93
N LEU A 254 30.56 -7.25 3.56
CA LEU A 254 30.84 -8.62 3.14
C LEU A 254 31.67 -8.67 1.84
N VAL A 255 31.41 -7.75 0.91
CA VAL A 255 32.14 -7.64 -0.36
C VAL A 255 33.58 -7.18 -0.12
N SER A 256 33.79 -6.18 0.74
CA SER A 256 35.12 -5.68 1.10
C SER A 256 35.95 -6.72 1.85
N MET A 257 35.33 -7.54 2.70
CA MET A 257 35.98 -8.66 3.39
C MET A 257 36.55 -9.73 2.44
N VAL A 258 35.98 -9.88 1.24
CA VAL A 258 36.45 -10.81 0.20
C VAL A 258 37.49 -10.13 -0.73
N GLY A 259 37.84 -8.86 -0.47
CA GLY A 259 38.83 -8.09 -1.22
C GLY A 259 38.29 -7.48 -2.52
N LEU A 260 36.96 -7.34 -2.64
CA LEU A 260 36.31 -6.68 -3.77
C LEU A 260 35.91 -5.26 -3.38
N ASP A 261 36.02 -4.33 -4.33
CA ASP A 261 35.60 -2.94 -4.14
C ASP A 261 34.10 -2.82 -4.38
N ALA A 262 33.34 -2.53 -3.32
CA ALA A 262 31.89 -2.32 -3.34
C ALA A 262 31.48 -0.89 -3.75
N ALA A 263 32.38 0.08 -3.64
CA ALA A 263 32.08 1.51 -3.75
C ALA A 263 32.42 2.06 -5.14
N ALA A 264 33.42 1.51 -5.81
CA ALA A 264 33.78 1.93 -7.16
C ALA A 264 32.77 1.47 -8.21
N THR A 265 32.38 2.37 -9.12
CA THR A 265 31.46 2.07 -10.20
C THR A 265 32.12 1.20 -11.26
N GLY A 266 31.40 0.21 -11.76
CA GLY A 266 31.84 -0.73 -12.78
C GLY A 266 32.67 -1.90 -12.26
N THR A 267 32.78 -2.08 -10.94
CA THR A 267 33.50 -3.23 -10.36
C THR A 267 32.60 -4.44 -10.19
N LEU A 268 33.21 -5.63 -10.08
CA LEU A 268 32.50 -6.85 -9.70
C LEU A 268 31.83 -6.72 -8.32
N GLY A 269 32.42 -5.96 -7.40
CA GLY A 269 31.86 -5.73 -6.06
C GLY A 269 30.54 -4.97 -6.11
N GLU A 270 30.45 -3.88 -6.88
CA GLU A 270 29.19 -3.18 -7.17
C GLU A 270 28.18 -4.15 -7.81
N GLY A 271 28.61 -4.89 -8.84
CA GLY A 271 27.77 -5.88 -9.52
C GLY A 271 27.16 -6.90 -8.55
N MET A 272 27.97 -7.49 -7.67
CA MET A 272 27.51 -8.46 -6.66
C MET A 272 26.48 -7.85 -5.70
N ILE A 273 26.60 -6.58 -5.33
CA ILE A 273 25.55 -5.90 -4.55
C ILE A 273 24.27 -5.81 -5.37
N LEU A 274 24.35 -5.39 -6.63
CA LEU A 274 23.19 -5.16 -7.48
C LEU A 274 22.44 -6.44 -7.89
N PHE A 275 23.14 -7.51 -8.27
CA PHE A 275 22.51 -8.72 -8.83
C PHE A 275 22.48 -9.92 -7.90
N LEU A 276 23.21 -9.90 -6.79
CA LEU A 276 23.19 -10.98 -5.81
C LEU A 276 22.57 -10.51 -4.51
N SER A 277 23.17 -9.51 -3.85
CA SER A 277 22.73 -9.14 -2.51
C SER A 277 21.38 -8.45 -2.50
N ALA A 278 21.17 -7.44 -3.35
CA ALA A 278 19.91 -6.70 -3.41
C ALA A 278 18.70 -7.61 -3.71
N PRO A 279 18.73 -8.48 -4.74
CA PRO A 279 17.65 -9.42 -4.99
C PRO A 279 17.36 -10.35 -3.81
N ILE A 280 18.39 -10.89 -3.15
CA ILE A 280 18.23 -11.79 -2.01
C ILE A 280 17.64 -11.04 -0.81
N GLY A 281 18.29 -9.96 -0.37
CA GLY A 281 17.90 -9.19 0.81
C GLY A 281 16.50 -8.61 0.67
N GLU A 282 16.17 -8.09 -0.51
CA GLU A 282 14.86 -7.52 -0.79
C GLU A 282 13.74 -8.55 -0.83
N GLU A 283 13.90 -9.64 -1.59
CA GLU A 283 12.81 -10.62 -1.74
C GLU A 283 12.60 -11.41 -0.44
N ILE A 284 13.64 -11.63 0.37
CA ILE A 284 13.49 -12.16 1.73
C ILE A 284 12.71 -11.17 2.60
N SER A 285 13.09 -9.89 2.61
CA SER A 285 12.41 -8.86 3.40
C SER A 285 10.93 -8.72 3.04
N LYS A 286 10.62 -8.71 1.75
CA LYS A 286 9.24 -8.66 1.24
C LYS A 286 8.48 -9.94 1.59
N MET A 287 9.09 -11.12 1.47
CA MET A 287 8.47 -12.39 1.86
C MET A 287 8.12 -12.41 3.36
N LEU A 288 9.00 -11.93 4.23
CA LEU A 288 8.74 -11.81 5.66
C LEU A 288 7.55 -10.87 5.94
N ALA A 289 7.44 -9.76 5.21
CA ALA A 289 6.27 -8.88 5.29
C ALA A 289 4.97 -9.58 4.86
N VAL A 290 5.01 -10.44 3.83
CA VAL A 290 3.85 -11.26 3.43
C VAL A 290 3.49 -12.27 4.52
N LEU A 291 4.48 -12.91 5.16
CA LEU A 291 4.26 -13.85 6.26
C LEU A 291 3.62 -13.17 7.49
N ALA A 292 4.03 -11.95 7.81
CA ALA A 292 3.41 -11.14 8.87
C ALA A 292 1.92 -10.82 8.57
N LEU A 293 1.55 -10.85 7.29
CA LEU A 293 0.18 -10.63 6.79
C LEU A 293 -0.55 -11.94 6.45
N SER A 294 -0.03 -13.09 6.89
CA SER A 294 -0.63 -14.42 6.64
C SER A 294 -2.08 -14.53 7.08
N HIS A 295 -2.50 -13.80 8.13
CA HIS A 295 -3.89 -13.73 8.59
C HIS A 295 -4.85 -13.13 7.55
N LEU A 296 -4.34 -12.44 6.51
CA LEU A 296 -5.12 -11.90 5.39
C LEU A 296 -5.19 -12.84 4.19
N ILE A 297 -4.49 -13.97 4.23
CA ILE A 297 -4.36 -14.92 3.12
C ILE A 297 -5.24 -16.14 3.39
N ILE A 298 -6.32 -16.27 2.63
CA ILE A 298 -7.22 -17.45 2.72
C ILE A 298 -6.87 -18.51 1.67
N SER A 299 -6.52 -18.07 0.46
CA SER A 299 -6.23 -18.97 -0.66
C SER A 299 -4.99 -18.53 -1.44
N PRO A 300 -4.38 -19.39 -2.28
CA PRO A 300 -3.19 -19.06 -3.06
C PRO A 300 -3.35 -17.78 -3.89
N LYS A 301 -4.55 -17.56 -4.44
CA LYS A 301 -4.93 -16.34 -5.16
C LYS A 301 -4.88 -15.09 -4.27
N HIS A 302 -5.36 -15.17 -3.03
CA HIS A 302 -5.19 -14.10 -2.05
C HIS A 302 -3.71 -13.89 -1.70
N GLY A 303 -2.95 -14.97 -1.57
CA GLY A 303 -1.51 -14.93 -1.33
C GLY A 303 -0.77 -14.16 -2.42
N PHE A 304 -1.08 -14.42 -3.69
CA PHE A 304 -0.54 -13.66 -4.81
C PHE A 304 -0.90 -12.17 -4.71
N TYR A 305 -2.16 -11.83 -4.45
CA TYR A 305 -2.59 -10.44 -4.34
C TYR A 305 -1.90 -9.68 -3.18
N VAL A 306 -1.79 -10.33 -2.01
CA VAL A 306 -1.06 -9.78 -0.86
C VAL A 306 0.41 -9.59 -1.22
N GLY A 307 1.06 -10.62 -1.77
CA GLY A 307 2.45 -10.56 -2.23
C GLY A 307 2.71 -9.45 -3.24
N SER A 308 1.90 -9.36 -4.29
CA SER A 308 2.00 -8.30 -5.29
C SER A 308 1.81 -6.91 -4.68
N THR A 309 0.89 -6.75 -3.73
CA THR A 309 0.67 -5.47 -3.07
C THR A 309 1.84 -5.10 -2.13
N VAL A 310 2.46 -6.07 -1.46
CA VAL A 310 3.71 -5.86 -0.71
C VAL A 310 4.83 -5.42 -1.66
N GLY A 311 5.01 -6.09 -2.79
CA GLY A 311 6.00 -5.72 -3.81
C GLY A 311 5.78 -4.31 -4.36
N LEU A 312 4.54 -3.91 -4.62
CA LEU A 312 4.17 -2.54 -5.01
C LEU A 312 4.47 -1.51 -3.91
N GLY A 313 4.26 -1.88 -2.64
CA GLY A 313 4.62 -1.05 -1.50
C GLY A 313 6.12 -0.79 -1.41
N PHE A 314 6.94 -1.83 -1.62
CA PHE A 314 8.39 -1.68 -1.70
C PHE A 314 8.80 -0.77 -2.87
N ALA A 315 8.21 -1.01 -4.04
CA ALA A 315 8.48 -0.22 -5.26
C ALA A 315 8.16 1.27 -5.09
N LEU A 316 7.23 1.66 -4.21
CA LEU A 316 6.96 3.08 -3.92
C LEU A 316 8.18 3.79 -3.34
N LEU A 317 8.84 3.19 -2.36
CA LEU A 317 9.99 3.84 -1.73
C LEU A 317 11.23 3.74 -2.61
N GLU A 318 11.44 2.59 -3.26
CA GLU A 318 12.54 2.46 -4.21
C GLU A 318 12.39 3.49 -5.34
N ASN A 319 11.21 3.61 -5.94
CA ASN A 319 10.93 4.67 -6.92
C ASN A 319 11.19 6.06 -6.35
N ALA A 320 10.78 6.33 -5.11
CA ALA A 320 10.99 7.65 -4.51
C ALA A 320 12.47 8.01 -4.46
N MET A 321 13.37 7.06 -4.13
CA MET A 321 14.82 7.28 -4.12
C MET A 321 15.38 7.52 -5.53
N TYR A 322 15.10 6.64 -6.49
CA TYR A 322 15.62 6.79 -7.85
C TYR A 322 15.13 8.08 -8.52
N ILE A 323 13.87 8.46 -8.32
CA ILE A 323 13.31 9.70 -8.89
C ILE A 323 13.90 10.94 -8.20
N SER A 324 14.17 10.89 -6.89
CA SER A 324 14.91 11.95 -6.20
C SER A 324 16.31 12.14 -6.80
N MET A 325 17.05 11.04 -7.01
CA MET A 325 18.39 11.10 -7.62
C MET A 325 18.35 11.65 -9.04
N ALA A 326 17.36 11.21 -9.85
CA ALA A 326 17.19 11.70 -11.21
C ALA A 326 16.89 13.21 -11.25
N LEU A 327 16.01 13.71 -10.36
CA LEU A 327 15.68 15.13 -10.26
C LEU A 327 16.82 15.99 -9.72
N ALA A 328 17.71 15.41 -8.90
CA ALA A 328 18.87 16.10 -8.34
C ALA A 328 20.09 16.12 -9.29
N SER A 329 20.05 15.38 -10.39
CA SER A 329 21.15 15.33 -11.36
C SER A 329 21.26 16.60 -12.20
N ASP A 330 22.45 16.85 -12.75
CA ASP A 330 22.73 18.00 -13.64
C ASP A 330 21.81 18.01 -14.88
N TYR A 331 21.42 16.82 -15.34
CA TYR A 331 20.49 16.61 -16.45
C TYR A 331 19.06 16.30 -15.97
N SER A 332 18.62 16.97 -14.91
CA SER A 332 17.37 16.70 -14.18
C SER A 332 16.16 16.42 -15.06
N SER A 333 15.94 17.20 -16.14
CA SER A 333 14.82 16.99 -17.07
C SER A 333 14.88 15.62 -17.76
N ILE A 334 16.01 15.32 -18.43
CA ILE A 334 16.20 14.12 -19.24
C ILE A 334 16.29 12.89 -18.32
N ALA A 335 17.08 12.98 -17.26
CA ALA A 335 17.24 11.92 -16.27
C ALA A 335 15.90 11.58 -15.61
N TYR A 336 15.08 12.57 -15.25
CA TYR A 336 13.75 12.35 -14.70
C TYR A 336 12.83 11.65 -15.70
N PHE A 337 12.76 12.12 -16.96
CA PHE A 337 11.91 11.53 -17.99
C PHE A 337 12.20 10.04 -18.17
N PHE A 338 13.48 9.70 -18.37
CA PHE A 338 13.90 8.31 -18.53
C PHE A 338 13.63 7.53 -17.24
N THR A 339 14.18 7.95 -16.10
CA THR A 339 14.04 7.19 -14.85
C THR A 339 12.57 6.96 -14.47
N ALA A 340 11.70 7.97 -14.58
CA ALA A 340 10.27 7.83 -14.31
C ALA A 340 9.63 6.82 -15.26
N THR A 341 9.83 6.99 -16.57
CA THR A 341 9.22 6.13 -17.59
C THR A 341 9.68 4.69 -17.49
N LEU A 342 11.00 4.48 -17.36
CA LEU A 342 11.59 3.16 -17.26
C LEU A 342 11.06 2.47 -16.01
N ARG A 343 11.18 3.08 -14.83
CA ARG A 343 10.72 2.44 -13.58
C ARG A 343 9.21 2.19 -13.57
N GLY A 344 8.42 3.15 -14.04
CA GLY A 344 6.96 3.05 -14.09
C GLY A 344 6.44 1.92 -14.97
N LEU A 345 7.10 1.63 -16.09
CA LEU A 345 6.71 0.59 -17.04
C LEU A 345 7.37 -0.78 -16.80
N SER A 346 8.49 -0.80 -16.06
CA SER A 346 9.38 -1.97 -15.99
C SER A 346 9.55 -2.53 -14.57
N SER A 347 10.25 -1.83 -13.67
CA SER A 347 10.57 -2.34 -12.33
C SER A 347 9.33 -2.48 -11.44
N VAL A 348 8.38 -1.55 -11.52
CA VAL A 348 7.15 -1.58 -10.71
C VAL A 348 6.33 -2.88 -10.90
N PRO A 349 5.96 -3.28 -12.14
CA PRO A 349 5.29 -4.56 -12.34
C PRO A 349 6.20 -5.76 -12.02
N GLY A 350 7.53 -5.60 -12.15
CA GLY A 350 8.51 -6.61 -11.74
C GLY A 350 8.40 -6.96 -10.26
N HIS A 351 8.51 -5.97 -9.37
CA HIS A 351 8.36 -6.19 -7.92
C HIS A 351 7.00 -6.81 -7.56
N ALA A 352 5.92 -6.36 -8.21
CA ALA A 352 4.59 -6.93 -7.99
C ALA A 352 4.55 -8.42 -8.39
N MET A 353 5.22 -8.81 -9.47
CA MET A 353 5.28 -10.17 -9.97
C MET A 353 6.13 -11.06 -9.06
N TRP A 354 7.37 -10.66 -8.75
CA TRP A 354 8.33 -11.44 -7.98
C TRP A 354 7.84 -11.74 -6.57
N THR A 355 7.44 -10.71 -5.83
CA THR A 355 6.88 -10.89 -4.49
C THR A 355 5.51 -11.60 -4.54
N GLY A 356 4.77 -11.45 -5.64
CA GLY A 356 3.55 -12.21 -5.92
C GLY A 356 3.78 -13.73 -5.96
N LEU A 357 4.89 -14.20 -6.54
CA LEU A 357 5.26 -15.62 -6.56
C LEU A 357 5.47 -16.18 -5.15
N SER A 358 6.24 -15.47 -4.32
CA SER A 358 6.43 -15.81 -2.90
C SER A 358 5.10 -15.81 -2.15
N GLY A 359 4.25 -14.81 -2.40
CA GLY A 359 2.93 -14.73 -1.78
C GLY A 359 1.97 -15.86 -2.18
N TYR A 360 1.96 -16.26 -3.45
CA TYR A 360 1.18 -17.41 -3.92
C TYR A 360 1.64 -18.70 -3.22
N ALA A 361 2.97 -18.92 -3.16
CA ALA A 361 3.55 -20.08 -2.49
C ALA A 361 3.21 -20.13 -0.99
N ILE A 362 3.22 -18.99 -0.29
CA ILE A 362 2.74 -18.88 1.09
C ILE A 362 1.26 -19.23 1.19
N GLY A 363 0.43 -18.75 0.26
CA GLY A 363 -0.99 -19.10 0.20
C GLY A 363 -1.23 -20.60 -0.01
N CYS A 364 -0.44 -21.28 -0.85
CA CYS A 364 -0.46 -22.75 -0.99
C CYS A 364 -0.06 -23.45 0.31
N TRP A 365 0.96 -22.94 1.00
CA TRP A 365 1.41 -23.50 2.27
C TRP A 365 0.36 -23.36 3.38
N LEU A 366 -0.33 -22.21 3.45
CA LEU A 366 -1.44 -21.97 4.38
C LEU A 366 -2.66 -22.84 4.07
N ALA A 367 -2.98 -23.03 2.78
CA ALA A 367 -4.08 -23.90 2.34
C ALA A 367 -3.90 -25.37 2.77
N LYS A 368 -2.66 -25.81 3.00
CA LYS A 368 -2.33 -27.15 3.54
C LYS A 368 -2.53 -27.27 5.06
N GLY A 369 -3.10 -26.27 5.72
CA GLY A 369 -3.43 -26.30 7.14
C GLY A 369 -2.38 -25.68 8.08
N ASN A 370 -1.29 -25.12 7.54
CA ASN A 370 -0.22 -24.49 8.32
C ASN A 370 -0.59 -23.08 8.84
N ARG A 371 -1.78 -22.92 9.42
CA ARG A 371 -2.28 -21.62 9.87
C ARG A 371 -1.40 -21.08 11.00
N LEU A 372 -0.82 -19.92 10.78
CA LEU A 372 -0.12 -19.18 11.82
C LEU A 372 -1.14 -18.63 12.84
N PRO A 373 -0.81 -18.56 14.15
CA PRO A 373 -1.67 -17.94 15.14
C PRO A 373 -1.99 -16.50 14.74
N SER A 374 -3.27 -16.18 14.55
CA SER A 374 -3.65 -14.81 14.24
C SER A 374 -3.62 -13.97 15.52
N LEU A 375 -2.75 -12.95 15.56
CA LEU A 375 -2.72 -11.96 16.64
C LEU A 375 -3.95 -11.03 16.61
N SER A 376 -4.75 -11.05 15.53
CA SER A 376 -5.99 -10.29 15.44
C SER A 376 -7.12 -11.13 14.87
N GLY A 377 -8.15 -11.41 15.66
CA GLY A 377 -9.37 -12.09 15.22
C GLY A 377 -10.24 -11.21 14.32
N THR A 378 -9.73 -10.78 13.16
CA THR A 378 -10.54 -10.07 12.17
C THR A 378 -11.38 -11.07 11.37
N SER A 379 -12.69 -11.01 11.55
CA SER A 379 -13.71 -11.85 10.92
C SER A 379 -14.18 -11.36 9.53
N TYR A 380 -13.47 -10.44 8.87
CA TYR A 380 -14.01 -9.70 7.72
C TYR A 380 -13.56 -10.19 6.35
N ILE A 381 -12.92 -11.35 6.26
CA ILE A 381 -12.54 -11.91 4.97
C ILE A 381 -13.54 -13.03 4.66
N SER A 382 -14.67 -12.63 4.08
CA SER A 382 -15.62 -13.57 3.50
C SER A 382 -15.23 -13.82 2.04
N GLU A 383 -15.09 -15.09 1.66
CA GLU A 383 -15.00 -15.50 0.26
C GLU A 383 -16.36 -15.42 -0.47
N ASP A 384 -17.45 -15.01 0.20
CA ASP A 384 -18.77 -14.87 -0.43
C ASP A 384 -18.80 -13.69 -1.41
N ALA A 385 -18.50 -14.00 -2.66
CA ALA A 385 -18.84 -13.18 -3.82
C ALA A 385 -20.36 -12.89 -3.92
N ASP A 386 -21.17 -13.66 -3.20
CA ASP A 386 -22.64 -13.61 -3.21
C ASP A 386 -23.24 -12.80 -2.06
N ALA A 387 -22.42 -12.08 -1.27
CA ALA A 387 -22.93 -11.18 -0.23
C ALA A 387 -23.89 -10.13 -0.84
N THR A 388 -25.14 -10.10 -0.35
CA THR A 388 -26.15 -9.15 -0.82
C THR A 388 -25.88 -7.77 -0.22
N TRP A 389 -25.33 -6.88 -1.04
CA TRP A 389 -24.98 -5.52 -0.61
C TRP A 389 -26.20 -4.60 -0.62
N VAL A 390 -26.23 -3.66 0.32
CA VAL A 390 -27.15 -2.52 0.33
C VAL A 390 -26.31 -1.26 0.55
N LEU A 391 -26.26 -0.38 -0.44
CA LEU A 391 -25.57 0.90 -0.33
C LEU A 391 -26.51 1.91 0.34
N TYR A 392 -26.04 2.69 1.32
CA TYR A 392 -26.83 3.79 1.89
C TYR A 392 -26.26 5.15 1.47
N ASP A 393 -27.14 6.09 1.09
CA ASP A 393 -26.75 7.48 0.80
C ASP A 393 -26.41 8.26 2.09
N LYS A 394 -26.01 9.54 1.95
CA LYS A 394 -25.69 10.41 3.10
C LYS A 394 -26.91 10.67 4.00
N GLN A 395 -28.10 10.36 3.52
CA GLN A 395 -29.39 10.53 4.18
C GLN A 395 -29.93 9.21 4.74
N GLY A 396 -29.17 8.10 4.64
CA GLY A 396 -29.53 6.80 5.18
C GLY A 396 -30.53 6.01 4.32
N ARG A 397 -30.73 6.38 3.04
CA ARG A 397 -31.62 5.65 2.12
C ARG A 397 -30.86 4.60 1.34
N ALA A 398 -31.47 3.43 1.15
CA ALA A 398 -30.90 2.37 0.32
C ALA A 398 -30.84 2.80 -1.16
N VAL A 399 -29.66 2.78 -1.75
CA VAL A 399 -29.39 3.05 -3.16
C VAL A 399 -29.44 1.71 -3.91
N PRO A 400 -30.25 1.58 -4.99
CA PRO A 400 -30.36 0.33 -5.73
C PRO A 400 -28.99 -0.10 -6.29
N ASN A 401 -28.72 -1.40 -6.12
CA ASN A 401 -27.44 -2.06 -6.36
C ASN A 401 -26.78 -1.65 -7.68
N THR A 402 -25.74 -0.81 -7.57
CA THR A 402 -24.66 -0.83 -8.55
C THR A 402 -23.73 -1.94 -8.10
N THR A 403 -23.92 -3.14 -8.64
CA THR A 403 -23.00 -4.26 -8.48
C THR A 403 -21.58 -3.77 -8.78
N TRP A 404 -20.78 -3.62 -7.73
CA TRP A 404 -19.33 -3.49 -7.85
C TRP A 404 -18.79 -4.84 -8.27
N ASN A 405 -18.92 -5.14 -9.57
CA ASN A 405 -18.40 -6.36 -10.16
C ASN A 405 -16.86 -6.29 -10.11
N THR A 406 -16.27 -6.86 -9.07
CA THR A 406 -14.86 -7.25 -9.00
C THR A 406 -14.54 -8.39 -9.98
N LEU A 407 -15.57 -8.94 -10.65
CA LEU A 407 -15.45 -9.93 -11.70
C LEU A 407 -14.48 -9.45 -12.80
N PRO A 408 -13.61 -10.35 -13.31
CA PRO A 408 -12.73 -10.03 -14.41
C PRO A 408 -13.54 -9.46 -15.58
N SER A 409 -13.09 -8.35 -16.17
CA SER A 409 -13.76 -7.82 -17.36
C SER A 409 -13.84 -8.91 -18.44
N GLN A 410 -14.92 -8.95 -19.23
CA GLN A 410 -15.05 -9.95 -20.31
C GLN A 410 -13.82 -9.97 -21.24
N ARG A 411 -13.18 -8.82 -21.45
CA ARG A 411 -11.92 -8.71 -22.22
C ARG A 411 -10.76 -9.42 -21.53
N MET A 412 -10.58 -9.22 -20.23
CA MET A 412 -9.56 -9.89 -19.44
C MET A 412 -9.79 -11.40 -19.40
N ALA A 413 -11.03 -11.83 -19.17
CA ALA A 413 -11.38 -13.25 -19.19
C ALA A 413 -11.09 -13.90 -20.54
N LYS A 414 -11.44 -13.23 -21.65
CA LYS A 414 -11.12 -13.70 -23.01
C LYS A 414 -9.62 -13.79 -23.27
N LEU A 415 -8.85 -12.79 -22.82
CA LEU A 415 -7.38 -12.79 -22.92
C LEU A 415 -6.77 -13.97 -22.16
N LEU A 416 -7.14 -14.12 -20.88
CA LEU A 416 -6.60 -15.20 -20.03
C LEU A 416 -6.99 -16.58 -20.56
N ASN A 417 -8.23 -16.77 -21.03
CA ASN A 417 -8.66 -18.02 -21.63
C ASN A 417 -7.87 -18.37 -22.91
N ARG A 418 -7.48 -17.37 -23.72
CA ARG A 418 -6.63 -17.61 -24.90
C ARG A 418 -5.25 -18.14 -24.51
N HIS A 419 -4.72 -17.70 -23.37
CA HIS A 419 -3.40 -18.08 -22.88
C HIS A 419 -3.42 -19.29 -21.92
N ARG A 420 -4.59 -19.82 -21.56
CA ARG A 420 -4.74 -20.93 -20.61
C ARG A 420 -3.95 -22.19 -21.00
N LYS A 421 -3.95 -22.59 -22.27
CA LYS A 421 -3.21 -23.78 -22.75
C LYS A 421 -1.69 -23.65 -22.64
N HIS A 422 -1.23 -22.42 -22.51
CA HIS A 422 0.16 -22.01 -22.55
C HIS A 422 0.66 -21.57 -21.16
N ALA A 423 -0.17 -21.76 -20.13
CA ALA A 423 0.08 -21.25 -18.80
C ALA A 423 1.18 -22.05 -18.08
N TRP A 424 2.02 -21.34 -17.33
CA TRP A 424 3.03 -21.96 -16.49
C TRP A 424 2.46 -22.30 -15.12
N PRO A 425 2.87 -23.42 -14.51
CA PRO A 425 2.50 -23.74 -13.15
C PRO A 425 3.11 -22.70 -12.20
N MET A 426 2.37 -22.38 -11.14
CA MET A 426 2.87 -21.51 -10.09
C MET A 426 3.71 -22.29 -9.06
N PRO A 427 4.70 -21.63 -8.42
CA PRO A 427 5.45 -22.27 -7.36
C PRO A 427 4.55 -22.55 -6.15
N GLN A 428 4.47 -23.81 -5.74
CA GLN A 428 3.61 -24.25 -4.62
C GLN A 428 4.36 -24.41 -3.29
N THR A 429 5.69 -24.23 -3.30
CA THR A 429 6.56 -24.31 -2.11
C THR A 429 7.17 -22.94 -1.85
N ILE A 430 7.27 -22.55 -0.57
CA ILE A 430 7.83 -21.25 -0.17
C ILE A 430 9.24 -21.06 -0.75
N ALA A 431 10.09 -22.09 -0.63
CA ALA A 431 11.43 -22.07 -1.21
C ALA A 431 11.43 -21.88 -2.74
N GLY A 432 10.52 -22.55 -3.45
CA GLY A 432 10.39 -22.39 -4.91
C GLY A 432 9.89 -21.01 -5.31
N GLY A 433 8.93 -20.45 -4.57
CA GLY A 433 8.40 -19.10 -4.79
C GLY A 433 9.47 -18.03 -4.58
N LEU A 434 10.19 -18.13 -3.45
CA LEU A 434 11.29 -17.23 -3.13
C LEU A 434 12.44 -17.34 -4.12
N PHE A 435 12.84 -18.56 -4.49
CA PHE A 435 13.91 -18.78 -5.47
C PHE A 435 13.60 -18.13 -6.82
N LEU A 436 12.37 -18.31 -7.33
CA LEU A 436 11.96 -17.67 -8.59
C LEU A 436 11.88 -16.15 -8.48
N ALA A 437 11.46 -15.63 -7.32
CA ALA A 437 11.42 -14.19 -7.07
C ALA A 437 12.85 -13.59 -7.08
N ILE A 438 13.77 -14.20 -6.34
CA ILE A 438 15.19 -13.79 -6.31
C ILE A 438 15.80 -13.91 -7.70
N LEU A 439 15.59 -15.03 -8.40
CA LEU A 439 16.15 -15.23 -9.73
C LEU A 439 15.63 -14.21 -10.74
N GLY A 440 14.32 -13.95 -10.77
CA GLY A 440 13.72 -12.96 -11.66
C GLY A 440 14.25 -11.55 -11.40
N HIS A 441 14.41 -11.18 -10.13
CA HIS A 441 14.97 -9.89 -9.74
C HIS A 441 16.49 -9.81 -10.01
N ALA A 442 17.25 -10.86 -9.72
CA ALA A 442 18.69 -10.94 -10.02
C ALA A 442 18.98 -10.86 -11.51
N LEU A 443 18.20 -11.55 -12.35
CA LEU A 443 18.30 -11.44 -13.80
C LEU A 443 17.99 -10.02 -14.27
N TRP A 444 17.02 -9.34 -13.64
CA TRP A 444 16.71 -7.94 -13.95
C TRP A 444 17.89 -7.01 -13.70
N ASN A 445 18.45 -7.06 -12.49
CA ASN A 445 19.54 -6.17 -12.09
C ASN A 445 20.85 -6.56 -12.78
N GLY A 446 21.20 -7.83 -12.77
CA GLY A 446 22.46 -8.35 -13.29
C GLY A 446 22.60 -8.21 -14.80
N SER A 447 21.53 -8.43 -15.56
CA SER A 447 21.59 -8.20 -16.99
C SER A 447 21.67 -6.70 -17.35
N SER A 448 20.97 -5.84 -16.60
CA SER A 448 21.04 -4.39 -16.81
C SER A 448 22.43 -3.83 -16.48
N TRP A 449 23.04 -4.32 -15.39
CA TRP A 449 24.42 -4.00 -15.02
C TRP A 449 25.42 -4.57 -16.04
N GLY A 450 25.28 -5.83 -16.44
CA GLY A 450 26.17 -6.47 -17.41
C GLY A 450 26.14 -5.80 -18.79
N VAL A 451 24.96 -5.39 -19.27
CA VAL A 451 24.86 -4.59 -20.50
C VAL A 451 25.50 -3.22 -20.31
N GLY A 452 25.30 -2.57 -19.16
CA GLY A 452 26.00 -1.32 -18.82
C GLY A 452 27.52 -1.46 -18.88
N MET A 453 28.06 -2.56 -18.34
CA MET A 453 29.49 -2.88 -18.38
C MET A 453 30.02 -3.12 -19.80
N LEU A 454 29.28 -3.88 -20.61
CA LEU A 454 29.67 -4.14 -22.01
C LEU A 454 29.66 -2.86 -22.87
N LEU A 455 28.86 -1.87 -22.48
CA LEU A 455 28.71 -0.61 -23.21
C LEU A 455 29.54 0.54 -22.62
N ALA A 456 30.31 0.30 -21.55
CA ALA A 456 31.06 1.34 -20.84
C ALA A 456 32.03 2.11 -21.75
N ASP A 457 32.65 1.42 -22.72
CA ASP A 457 33.61 2.01 -23.67
C ASP A 457 32.99 2.36 -25.04
N SER A 458 31.66 2.21 -25.19
CA SER A 458 30.97 2.47 -26.46
C SER A 458 30.66 3.96 -26.68
N ASP A 459 30.44 4.35 -27.93
CA ASP A 459 29.88 5.67 -28.26
C ASP A 459 28.59 5.92 -27.46
N THR A 460 28.46 7.11 -26.88
CA THR A 460 27.36 7.45 -25.96
C THR A 460 25.98 7.29 -26.59
N LEU A 461 25.81 7.55 -27.90
CA LEU A 461 24.52 7.36 -28.56
C LEU A 461 24.21 5.87 -28.79
N LEU A 462 25.21 5.09 -29.22
CA LEU A 462 25.05 3.65 -29.41
C LEU A 462 24.77 2.95 -28.07
N ALA A 463 25.49 3.33 -27.01
CA ALA A 463 25.30 2.80 -25.67
C ALA A 463 23.87 3.07 -25.15
N VAL A 464 23.38 4.31 -25.29
CA VAL A 464 21.99 4.65 -24.92
C VAL A 464 20.97 3.85 -25.72
N PHE A 465 21.15 3.71 -27.03
CA PHE A 465 20.24 2.93 -27.87
C PHE A 465 20.20 1.46 -27.45
N LEU A 466 21.36 0.84 -27.23
CA LEU A 466 21.45 -0.57 -26.82
C LEU A 466 20.91 -0.79 -25.41
N GLN A 467 21.11 0.14 -24.48
CA GLN A 467 20.51 0.09 -23.13
C GLN A 467 18.98 0.15 -23.20
N LEU A 468 18.42 1.04 -24.03
CA LEU A 468 16.97 1.15 -24.25
C LEU A 468 16.40 -0.09 -24.95
N ALA A 469 17.13 -0.66 -25.92
CA ALA A 469 16.75 -1.89 -26.59
C ALA A 469 16.74 -3.08 -25.61
N TRP A 470 17.77 -3.20 -24.76
CA TRP A 470 17.83 -4.22 -23.71
C TRP A 470 16.66 -4.09 -22.73
N LEU A 471 16.36 -2.87 -22.30
CA LEU A 471 15.22 -2.63 -21.43
C LEU A 471 13.91 -3.03 -22.08
N LEU A 472 13.71 -2.73 -23.38
CA LEU A 472 12.52 -3.16 -24.10
C LEU A 472 12.39 -4.69 -24.08
N VAL A 473 13.49 -5.42 -24.30
CA VAL A 473 13.53 -6.88 -24.21
C VAL A 473 13.12 -7.34 -22.81
N MET A 474 13.66 -6.73 -21.76
CA MET A 474 13.34 -7.05 -20.37
C MET A 474 11.87 -6.80 -20.02
N VAL A 475 11.32 -5.66 -20.45
CA VAL A 475 9.90 -5.33 -20.31
C VAL A 475 9.05 -6.38 -21.02
N VAL A 476 9.31 -6.65 -22.30
CA VAL A 476 8.55 -7.65 -23.06
C VAL A 476 8.64 -9.03 -22.41
N GLY A 477 9.83 -9.43 -21.94
CA GLY A 477 10.05 -10.67 -21.20
C GLY A 477 9.19 -10.76 -19.94
N LEU A 478 9.20 -9.72 -19.10
CA LEU A 478 8.36 -9.64 -17.90
C LEU A 478 6.86 -9.76 -18.25
N TRP A 479 6.40 -9.05 -19.27
CA TRP A 479 5.01 -9.13 -19.73
C TRP A 479 4.63 -10.52 -20.22
N VAL A 480 5.52 -11.21 -20.92
CA VAL A 480 5.33 -12.61 -21.30
C VAL A 480 5.20 -13.49 -20.06
N CYS A 481 6.09 -13.35 -19.07
CA CYS A 481 5.99 -14.09 -17.81
C CYS A 481 4.66 -13.86 -17.10
N ILE A 482 4.22 -12.60 -16.99
CA ILE A 482 2.91 -12.24 -16.40
C ILE A 482 1.78 -12.94 -17.16
N LEU A 483 1.75 -12.86 -18.50
CA LEU A 483 0.71 -13.50 -19.31
C LEU A 483 0.70 -15.03 -19.23
N ARG A 484 1.86 -15.64 -18.93
CA ARG A 484 1.99 -17.10 -18.76
C ARG A 484 1.54 -17.57 -17.38
N TRP A 485 1.75 -16.78 -16.34
CA TRP A 485 1.38 -17.15 -14.97
C TRP A 485 -0.04 -16.71 -14.56
N LEU A 486 -0.50 -15.56 -15.04
CA LEU A 486 -1.79 -14.98 -14.66
C LEU A 486 -3.00 -15.91 -14.92
N PRO A 487 -3.06 -16.71 -16.00
CA PRO A 487 -4.15 -17.67 -16.21
C PRO A 487 -4.26 -18.69 -15.07
N THR A 488 -3.13 -19.18 -14.54
CA THR A 488 -3.10 -20.14 -13.43
C THR A 488 -3.70 -19.53 -12.16
N ILE A 489 -3.45 -18.24 -11.89
CA ILE A 489 -3.93 -17.54 -10.69
C ILE A 489 -5.43 -17.21 -10.78
N VAL A 490 -5.86 -16.71 -11.94
CA VAL A 490 -7.18 -16.10 -12.10
C VAL A 490 -8.24 -17.12 -12.53
N LEU A 491 -7.84 -18.12 -13.32
CA LEU A 491 -8.73 -19.16 -13.85
C LEU A 491 -8.74 -20.44 -13.00
N GLU A 492 -7.97 -20.51 -11.91
CA GLU A 492 -7.97 -21.67 -11.02
C GLU A 492 -9.38 -21.97 -10.50
N ALA A 493 -9.70 -23.26 -10.57
CA ALA A 493 -11.01 -23.79 -10.90
C ALA A 493 -12.00 -23.75 -9.75
N LYS A 494 -13.21 -23.25 -10.00
CA LYS A 494 -14.40 -23.84 -9.37
C LYS A 494 -14.41 -25.33 -9.77
N ASN A 495 -14.33 -26.22 -8.78
CA ASN A 495 -14.49 -27.67 -8.86
C ASN A 495 -13.27 -28.49 -9.29
N GLN A 496 -12.50 -28.97 -8.32
CA GLN A 496 -12.07 -30.37 -8.21
C GLN A 496 -11.84 -30.70 -6.72
N HIS A 497 -12.93 -30.93 -5.99
CA HIS A 497 -13.07 -31.93 -4.92
C HIS A 497 -14.53 -32.00 -4.51
#